data_AF-A0A537EPW1-F1
#
_entry.id   AF-A0A537EPW1-F1
#
_cell.length_a   1.000
_cell.length_b   1.000
_cell.length_c   1.000
_cell.angle_alpha   90.00
_cell.angle_beta   90.00
_cell.angle_gamma   90.00
#
_symmetry.space_group_name_H-M   'P 1'
#
loop_
_entity.id
_entity.type
_entity.pdbx_description
1 polymer ?
#
loop_
_entity_poly.entity_id
_entity_poly.type
_entity_poly.pdbx_seq_one_letter_code
_entity_poly.pdbx_strand_id
1 'polypeptide(L)'
;MFLLGHSCWSYIISRGSGEKLNVRLPVYLALLAGVLPDLDIYFKPVIEHHTYTHSLLVLLPLSILLTYKFKRLGGAFSLGILSHLLTDSLVGTIPIFYPASTVTVGLSLGLPSPADTILEVGALAVAMVYALRNGDYEFFRGPHEESMMMSITLVSIVTLTLLFAGDNNIPLATFAFSRRALTAISLGHVVLVLTLGLGTIQGIRSYLSKQSSAGPPSVNKAL
;
A
#
# COMPACT_ATOMS: atom_id res chain seq x y z
N MET A 1 6.64 -10.47 0.61
CA MET A 1 7.53 -9.45 0.02
C MET A 1 7.61 -8.33 1.06
N PHE A 2 8.35 -7.25 0.86
CA PHE A 2 8.29 -6.08 1.74
C PHE A 2 7.19 -5.08 1.28
N LEU A 3 6.85 -4.15 2.16
CA LEU A 3 5.73 -3.21 1.99
C LEU A 3 5.86 -2.30 0.76
N LEU A 4 7.09 -2.00 0.33
CA LEU A 4 7.40 -1.24 -0.90
C LEU A 4 6.79 -1.91 -2.12
N GLY A 5 7.15 -3.17 -2.36
CA GLY A 5 6.69 -3.97 -3.49
C GLY A 5 5.20 -4.16 -3.42
N HIS A 6 4.65 -4.44 -2.23
CA HIS A 6 3.22 -4.67 -2.07
C HIS A 6 2.42 -3.44 -2.46
N SER A 7 2.84 -2.26 -1.98
CA SER A 7 2.23 -0.98 -2.33
C SER A 7 2.35 -0.71 -3.84
N CYS A 8 3.54 -0.87 -4.40
CA CYS A 8 3.83 -0.49 -5.79
C CYS A 8 3.15 -1.42 -6.81
N TRP A 9 3.19 -2.73 -6.60
CA TRP A 9 2.47 -3.69 -7.44
C TRP A 9 0.96 -3.46 -7.38
N SER A 10 0.43 -3.20 -6.19
CA SER A 10 -0.98 -2.89 -6.02
C SER A 10 -1.37 -1.61 -6.74
N TYR A 11 -0.55 -0.55 -6.66
CA TYR A 11 -0.77 0.68 -7.42
C TYR A 11 -0.84 0.40 -8.94
N ILE A 12 0.13 -0.33 -9.49
CA ILE A 12 0.19 -0.66 -10.92
C ILE A 12 -1.06 -1.44 -11.34
N ILE A 13 -1.43 -2.47 -10.58
CA ILE A 13 -2.54 -3.38 -10.90
C ILE A 13 -3.89 -2.68 -10.72
N SER A 14 -4.10 -1.97 -9.61
CA SER A 14 -5.35 -1.27 -9.35
C SER A 14 -5.58 -0.09 -10.28
N ARG A 15 -4.54 0.71 -10.59
CA ARG A 15 -4.69 1.81 -11.56
C ARG A 15 -4.89 1.27 -12.97
N GLY A 16 -4.10 0.28 -13.39
CA GLY A 16 -4.21 -0.32 -14.72
C GLY A 16 -5.54 -1.05 -14.95
N SER A 17 -6.05 -1.75 -13.95
CA SER A 17 -7.39 -2.35 -14.04
C SER A 17 -8.51 -1.31 -13.94
N GLY A 18 -8.34 -0.26 -13.12
CA GLY A 18 -9.27 0.86 -13.05
C GLY A 18 -9.46 1.56 -14.39
N GLU A 19 -8.36 1.85 -15.09
CA GLU A 19 -8.39 2.43 -16.45
C GLU A 19 -9.18 1.53 -17.41
N LYS A 20 -8.90 0.22 -17.43
CA LYS A 20 -9.64 -0.75 -18.26
C LYS A 20 -11.12 -0.84 -17.91
N LEU A 21 -11.47 -0.64 -16.64
CA LEU A 21 -12.84 -0.66 -16.15
C LEU A 21 -13.52 0.73 -16.23
N ASN A 22 -12.83 1.75 -16.78
CA ASN A 22 -13.30 3.13 -16.83
C ASN A 22 -13.68 3.70 -15.45
N VAL A 23 -12.86 3.43 -14.43
CA VAL A 23 -12.98 4.01 -13.10
C VAL A 23 -11.64 4.55 -12.61
N ARG A 24 -11.67 5.67 -11.91
CA ARG A 24 -10.46 6.28 -11.35
C ARG A 24 -10.34 5.95 -9.88
N LEU A 25 -9.50 4.96 -9.54
CA LEU A 25 -9.17 4.68 -8.14
C LEU A 25 -8.20 5.76 -7.61
N PRO A 26 -8.48 6.41 -6.48
CA PRO A 26 -7.54 7.33 -5.83
C PRO A 26 -6.19 6.67 -5.56
N VAL A 27 -5.11 7.44 -5.72
CA VAL A 27 -3.73 6.93 -5.61
C VAL A 27 -3.47 6.29 -4.23
N TYR A 28 -3.97 6.90 -3.15
CA TYR A 28 -3.79 6.36 -1.80
C TYR A 28 -4.45 4.99 -1.63
N LEU A 29 -5.66 4.80 -2.19
CA LEU A 29 -6.36 3.50 -2.16
C LEU A 29 -5.64 2.46 -3.01
N ALA A 30 -5.12 2.85 -4.17
CA ALA A 30 -4.39 1.95 -5.05
C ALA A 30 -3.11 1.42 -4.38
N LEU A 31 -2.39 2.27 -3.63
CA LEU A 31 -1.22 1.86 -2.85
C LEU A 31 -1.62 1.05 -1.60
N LEU A 32 -2.64 1.51 -0.88
CA LEU A 32 -3.09 0.89 0.37
C LEU A 32 -3.63 -0.53 0.16
N ALA A 33 -4.28 -0.81 -0.98
CA ALA A 33 -4.87 -2.11 -1.27
C ALA A 33 -3.87 -3.27 -1.10
N GLY A 34 -2.62 -3.07 -1.50
CA GLY A 34 -1.55 -4.07 -1.38
C GLY A 34 -1.01 -4.22 0.03
N VAL A 35 -1.21 -3.23 0.90
CA VAL A 35 -0.77 -3.25 2.30
C VAL A 35 -1.85 -3.82 3.22
N LEU A 36 -3.12 -3.84 2.79
CA LEU A 36 -4.23 -4.27 3.62
C LEU A 36 -4.06 -5.66 4.26
N PRO A 37 -3.57 -6.70 3.55
CA PRO A 37 -3.36 -8.00 4.18
C PRO A 37 -2.39 -7.98 5.37
N ASP A 38 -1.35 -7.15 5.30
CA ASP A 38 -0.33 -6.98 6.36
C ASP A 38 -0.82 -6.21 7.58
N LEU A 39 -2.03 -5.62 7.52
CA LEU A 39 -2.63 -5.01 8.70
C LEU A 39 -2.93 -6.06 9.78
N ASP A 40 -2.88 -7.36 9.48
CA ASP A 40 -2.93 -8.43 10.48
C ASP A 40 -1.83 -8.32 11.56
N ILE A 41 -0.69 -7.71 11.24
CA ILE A 41 0.43 -7.50 12.16
C ILE A 41 -0.01 -6.67 13.38
N TYR A 42 -0.93 -5.72 13.24
CA TYR A 42 -1.46 -4.95 14.37
C TYR A 42 -2.25 -5.80 15.37
N PHE A 43 -2.74 -6.97 14.93
CA PHE A 43 -3.63 -7.81 15.72
C PHE A 43 -2.91 -8.97 16.39
N LYS A 44 -1.57 -9.00 16.38
CA LYS A 44 -0.83 -10.00 17.16
C LYS A 44 -1.10 -9.84 18.67
N PRO A 45 -1.17 -10.96 19.43
CA PRO A 45 -1.02 -12.35 18.98
C PRO A 45 -2.34 -13.01 18.52
N VAL A 46 -3.44 -12.27 18.36
CA VAL A 46 -4.77 -12.81 18.04
C VAL A 46 -4.84 -13.37 16.61
N ILE A 47 -4.21 -12.69 15.66
CA ILE A 47 -4.07 -13.14 14.27
C ILE A 47 -2.58 -13.29 13.98
N GLU A 48 -2.14 -14.52 13.70
CA GLU A 48 -0.79 -14.75 13.22
C GLU A 48 -0.64 -14.22 11.79
N HIS A 49 0.48 -13.54 11.54
CA HIS A 49 0.82 -13.07 10.21
C HIS A 49 1.00 -14.26 9.25
N HIS A 50 0.63 -14.09 7.98
CA HIS A 50 0.54 -15.17 6.99
C HIS A 50 -0.48 -16.26 7.35
N THR A 51 -1.65 -15.90 7.87
CA THR A 51 -2.77 -16.84 8.10
C THR A 51 -4.04 -16.42 7.34
N TYR A 52 -5.05 -15.88 8.03
CA TYR A 52 -6.36 -15.54 7.46
C TYR A 52 -6.26 -14.48 6.35
N THR A 53 -5.56 -13.39 6.59
CA THR A 53 -5.41 -12.28 5.63
C THR A 53 -4.55 -12.63 4.43
N HIS A 54 -3.79 -13.72 4.48
CA HIS A 54 -2.95 -14.21 3.39
C HIS A 54 -3.51 -15.48 2.75
N SER A 55 -4.78 -15.78 3.02
CA SER A 55 -5.50 -16.93 2.48
C SER A 55 -6.37 -16.53 1.31
N LEU A 56 -6.30 -17.30 0.22
CA LEU A 56 -7.21 -17.11 -0.91
C LEU A 56 -8.65 -17.42 -0.50
N LEU A 57 -8.86 -18.37 0.41
CA LEU A 57 -10.18 -18.72 0.94
C LEU A 57 -10.86 -17.54 1.64
N VAL A 58 -10.09 -16.61 2.21
CA VAL A 58 -10.59 -15.40 2.89
C VAL A 58 -10.62 -14.20 1.94
N LEU A 59 -9.53 -13.93 1.24
CA LEU A 59 -9.41 -12.73 0.40
C LEU A 59 -10.26 -12.80 -0.87
N LEU A 60 -10.52 -13.99 -1.43
CA LEU A 60 -11.36 -14.11 -2.62
C LEU A 60 -12.83 -13.77 -2.34
N PRO A 61 -13.51 -14.33 -1.32
CA PRO A 61 -14.86 -13.89 -0.96
C PRO A 61 -14.94 -12.40 -0.60
N LEU A 62 -13.94 -11.88 0.12
CA LEU A 62 -13.86 -10.45 0.42
C LEU A 62 -13.77 -9.62 -0.86
N SER A 63 -12.91 -10.02 -1.80
CA SER A 63 -12.76 -9.38 -3.11
C SER A 63 -14.05 -9.42 -3.93
N ILE A 64 -14.76 -10.55 -3.91
CA ILE A 64 -16.08 -10.69 -4.57
C ILE A 64 -17.08 -9.73 -3.93
N LEU A 65 -17.14 -9.66 -2.60
CA LEU A 65 -18.04 -8.78 -1.86
C LEU A 65 -17.76 -7.30 -2.17
N LEU A 66 -16.49 -6.89 -2.14
CA LEU A 66 -16.06 -5.53 -2.47
C LEU A 66 -16.40 -5.17 -3.92
N THR A 67 -16.15 -6.08 -4.85
CA THR A 67 -16.52 -5.92 -6.26
C THR A 67 -18.04 -5.83 -6.44
N TYR A 68 -18.82 -6.64 -5.72
CA TYR A 68 -20.28 -6.60 -5.78
C TYR A 68 -20.83 -5.27 -5.25
N LYS A 69 -20.31 -4.80 -4.10
CA LYS A 69 -20.78 -3.58 -3.40
C LYS A 69 -20.35 -2.30 -4.11
N PHE A 70 -19.08 -2.20 -4.50
CA PHE A 70 -18.48 -0.99 -5.09
C PHE A 70 -18.28 -1.08 -6.61
N LYS A 71 -18.85 -2.11 -7.24
CA LYS A 71 -18.86 -2.34 -8.69
C LYS A 71 -17.44 -2.31 -9.25
N ARG A 72 -17.24 -1.60 -10.37
CA ARG A 72 -15.96 -1.50 -11.08
C ARG A 72 -14.84 -0.93 -10.21
N LEU A 73 -15.14 0.04 -9.33
CA LEU A 73 -14.17 0.58 -8.37
C LEU A 73 -13.72 -0.49 -7.37
N GLY A 74 -14.68 -1.24 -6.83
CA GLY A 74 -14.43 -2.39 -5.97
C GLY A 74 -13.60 -3.47 -6.64
N GLY A 75 -13.84 -3.73 -7.93
CA GLY A 75 -13.04 -4.66 -8.73
C GLY A 75 -11.59 -4.23 -8.86
N ALA A 76 -11.33 -2.98 -9.25
CA ALA A 76 -9.98 -2.44 -9.37
C ALA A 76 -9.21 -2.46 -8.03
N PHE A 77 -9.89 -2.10 -6.93
CA PHE A 77 -9.33 -2.16 -5.59
C PHE A 77 -9.05 -3.61 -5.14
N SER A 78 -9.97 -4.53 -5.39
CA SER A 78 -9.83 -5.95 -5.03
C SER A 78 -8.68 -6.62 -5.77
N LEU A 79 -8.45 -6.28 -7.04
CA LEU A 79 -7.27 -6.76 -7.78
C LEU A 79 -5.97 -6.27 -7.14
N GLY A 80 -5.97 -5.08 -6.55
CA GLY A 80 -4.85 -4.57 -5.75
C GLY A 80 -4.62 -5.41 -4.48
N ILE A 81 -5.67 -5.80 -3.78
CA ILE A 81 -5.58 -6.70 -2.61
C ILE A 81 -5.06 -8.07 -3.04
N LEU A 82 -5.62 -8.67 -4.08
CA LEU A 82 -5.20 -10.00 -4.56
C LEU A 82 -3.78 -10.01 -5.11
N SER A 83 -3.26 -8.87 -5.58
CA SER A 83 -1.86 -8.77 -6.00
C SER A 83 -0.88 -9.02 -4.85
N HIS A 84 -1.29 -8.78 -3.61
CA HIS A 84 -0.50 -9.10 -2.42
C HIS A 84 -0.18 -10.60 -2.37
N LEU A 85 -1.21 -11.46 -2.46
CA LEU A 85 -1.03 -12.92 -2.49
C LEU A 85 -0.14 -13.38 -3.65
N LEU A 86 -0.36 -12.82 -4.84
CA LEU A 86 0.46 -13.14 -6.00
C LEU A 86 1.93 -12.85 -5.71
N THR A 87 2.22 -11.64 -5.24
CA THR A 87 3.60 -11.20 -5.02
C THR A 87 4.29 -11.95 -3.89
N ASP A 88 3.58 -12.30 -2.81
CA ASP A 88 4.11 -13.19 -1.77
C ASP A 88 4.42 -14.58 -2.28
N SER A 89 3.54 -15.14 -3.12
CA SER A 89 3.77 -16.45 -3.71
C SER A 89 4.97 -16.47 -4.66
N LEU A 90 5.46 -15.33 -5.16
CA LEU A 90 6.69 -15.28 -5.96
C LEU A 90 7.93 -15.39 -5.08
N VAL A 91 8.00 -14.62 -4.00
CA VAL A 91 9.22 -14.52 -3.18
C VAL A 91 9.27 -15.51 -2.01
N GLY A 92 8.10 -15.98 -1.57
CA GLY A 92 7.93 -16.94 -0.49
C GLY A 92 6.82 -17.94 -0.81
N THR A 93 6.02 -18.28 0.20
CA THR A 93 4.86 -19.17 0.08
C THR A 93 3.67 -18.60 0.85
N ILE A 94 2.46 -18.81 0.35
CA ILE A 94 1.21 -18.40 1.01
C ILE A 94 0.32 -19.61 1.33
N PRO A 95 -0.43 -19.61 2.44
CA PRO A 95 -1.35 -20.68 2.77
C PRO A 95 -2.72 -20.47 2.09
N ILE A 96 -2.83 -20.93 0.84
CA ILE A 96 -4.00 -20.65 -0.03
C ILE A 96 -5.35 -21.01 0.62
N PHE A 97 -5.39 -22.08 1.41
CA PHE A 97 -6.63 -22.66 1.95
C PHE A 97 -6.80 -22.49 3.47
N TYR A 98 -6.03 -21.62 4.12
CA TYR A 98 -6.17 -21.42 5.57
C TYR A 98 -7.56 -20.84 5.92
N PRO A 99 -8.22 -21.28 7.01
CA PRO A 99 -7.78 -22.25 8.02
C PRO A 99 -8.11 -23.72 7.69
N ALA A 100 -8.76 -24.00 6.56
CA ALA A 100 -9.17 -25.35 6.19
C ALA A 100 -7.97 -26.28 5.92
N SER A 101 -6.83 -25.71 5.51
CA SER A 101 -5.56 -26.42 5.33
C SER A 101 -4.37 -25.47 5.54
N THR A 102 -3.25 -26.04 5.99
CA THR A 102 -1.97 -25.35 6.15
C THR A 102 -1.04 -25.53 4.95
N VAL A 103 -1.51 -26.14 3.85
CA VAL A 103 -0.73 -26.27 2.60
C VAL A 103 -0.37 -24.89 2.07
N THR A 104 0.92 -24.66 1.89
CA THR A 104 1.46 -23.44 1.31
C THR A 104 1.87 -23.65 -0.14
N VAL A 105 1.77 -22.59 -0.94
CA VAL A 105 2.16 -22.59 -2.35
C VAL A 105 2.96 -21.33 -2.65
N GLY A 106 4.04 -21.48 -3.43
CA GLY A 106 4.82 -20.37 -3.94
C GLY A 106 6.14 -20.83 -4.58
N LEU A 107 6.75 -19.95 -5.35
CA LEU A 107 8.03 -20.17 -6.03
C LEU A 107 9.21 -20.08 -5.07
N SER A 108 9.06 -19.41 -3.92
CA SER A 108 10.10 -19.26 -2.90
C SER A 108 11.42 -18.72 -3.44
N LEU A 109 11.38 -17.67 -4.26
CA LEU A 109 12.61 -17.06 -4.83
C LEU A 109 13.55 -16.47 -3.76
N GLY A 110 13.07 -16.32 -2.52
CA GLY A 110 13.85 -16.02 -1.32
C GLY A 110 13.73 -14.56 -0.86
N LEU A 111 13.83 -14.36 0.45
CA LEU A 111 13.67 -13.06 1.13
C LEU A 111 14.81 -12.84 2.15
N PRO A 112 15.65 -11.79 2.00
CA PRO A 112 15.88 -10.99 0.79
C PRO A 112 16.71 -11.78 -0.24
N SER A 113 16.40 -11.62 -1.53
CA SER A 113 17.16 -12.21 -2.65
C SER A 113 17.35 -11.20 -3.79
N PRO A 114 18.22 -11.46 -4.79
CA PRO A 114 18.28 -10.63 -5.99
C PRO A 114 16.95 -10.55 -6.74
N ALA A 115 16.19 -11.66 -6.80
CA ALA A 115 14.89 -11.70 -7.44
C ALA A 115 13.87 -10.81 -6.71
N ASP A 116 13.80 -10.93 -5.38
CA ASP A 116 13.00 -10.05 -4.52
C ASP A 116 13.38 -8.57 -4.70
N THR A 117 14.68 -8.26 -4.68
CA THR A 117 15.17 -6.89 -4.90
C THR A 117 14.73 -6.32 -6.26
N ILE A 118 14.76 -7.13 -7.32
CA ILE A 118 14.29 -6.73 -8.66
C ILE A 118 12.79 -6.51 -8.65
N LEU A 119 12.01 -7.40 -8.03
CA LEU A 119 10.55 -7.26 -7.94
C LEU A 119 10.13 -6.02 -7.15
N GLU A 120 10.83 -5.72 -6.06
CA GLU A 120 10.61 -4.56 -5.19
C GLU A 120 10.95 -3.24 -5.86
N VAL A 121 12.24 -3.07 -6.22
CA VAL A 121 12.76 -1.81 -6.78
C VAL A 121 12.26 -1.62 -8.21
N GLY A 122 12.08 -2.71 -8.96
CA GLY A 122 11.47 -2.68 -10.28
C GLY A 122 10.01 -2.24 -10.22
N ALA A 123 9.21 -2.74 -9.26
CA ALA A 123 7.84 -2.27 -9.07
C ALA A 123 7.79 -0.78 -8.72
N LEU A 124 8.68 -0.29 -7.86
CA LEU A 124 8.79 1.15 -7.57
C LEU A 124 9.07 1.95 -8.85
N ALA A 125 10.08 1.54 -9.63
CA ALA A 125 10.43 2.24 -10.87
C ALA A 125 9.27 2.26 -11.87
N VAL A 126 8.59 1.13 -12.08
CA VAL A 126 7.42 1.03 -12.95
C VAL A 126 6.27 1.87 -12.41
N ALA A 127 6.00 1.84 -11.11
CA ALA A 127 4.95 2.66 -10.49
C ALA A 127 5.22 4.16 -10.66
N MET A 128 6.47 4.61 -10.49
CA MET A 128 6.85 6.00 -10.72
C MET A 128 6.67 6.41 -12.18
N VAL A 129 7.14 5.59 -13.13
CA VAL A 129 6.93 5.86 -14.57
C VAL A 129 5.44 5.90 -14.91
N TYR A 130 4.65 5.01 -14.33
CA TYR A 130 3.22 4.95 -14.57
C TYR A 130 2.49 6.17 -13.98
N ALA A 131 2.85 6.58 -12.76
CA ALA A 131 2.36 7.80 -12.12
C ALA A 131 2.71 9.08 -12.90
N LEU A 132 3.88 9.11 -13.54
CA LEU A 132 4.26 10.19 -14.44
C LEU A 132 3.38 10.20 -15.70
N ARG A 133 3.12 9.02 -16.30
CA ARG A 133 2.34 8.90 -17.53
C ARG A 133 0.86 9.21 -17.35
N ASN A 134 0.26 8.84 -16.23
CA ASN A 134 -1.17 9.04 -15.97
C ASN A 134 -1.48 10.33 -15.20
N GLY A 135 -0.47 11.16 -14.91
CA GLY A 135 -0.63 12.45 -14.24
C GLY A 135 -0.83 12.37 -12.72
N ASP A 136 -0.72 11.18 -12.11
CA ASP A 136 -0.86 11.03 -10.66
C ASP A 136 0.28 11.70 -9.87
N TYR A 137 1.37 12.08 -10.53
CA TYR A 137 2.46 12.83 -9.88
C TYR A 137 2.03 14.23 -9.38
N GLU A 138 0.96 14.80 -9.94
CA GLU A 138 0.45 16.12 -9.55
C GLU A 138 0.00 16.15 -8.08
N PHE A 139 -0.48 15.03 -7.54
CA PHE A 139 -0.84 14.89 -6.12
C PHE A 139 0.33 15.12 -5.16
N PHE A 140 1.57 15.07 -5.66
CA PHE A 140 2.79 15.33 -4.89
C PHE A 140 3.38 16.73 -5.16
N ARG A 141 2.96 17.42 -6.22
CA ARG A 141 3.45 18.76 -6.59
C ARG A 141 2.53 19.88 -6.13
N GLY A 142 1.22 19.70 -6.25
CA GLY A 142 0.22 20.74 -5.99
C GLY A 142 -0.59 20.51 -4.71
N PRO A 143 -1.20 21.57 -4.13
CA PRO A 143 -2.14 21.45 -3.03
C PRO A 143 -3.45 20.82 -3.52
N HIS A 144 -3.63 19.53 -3.24
CA HIS A 144 -4.86 18.79 -3.50
C HIS A 144 -5.41 18.21 -2.20
N GLU A 145 -6.69 18.43 -1.89
CA GLU A 145 -7.30 17.92 -0.65
C GLU A 145 -7.22 16.40 -0.52
N GLU A 146 -7.40 15.69 -1.63
CA GLU A 146 -7.32 14.23 -1.68
C GLU A 146 -5.92 13.71 -1.30
N SER A 147 -4.86 14.52 -1.47
CA SER A 147 -3.50 14.14 -1.08
C SER A 147 -3.35 13.99 0.44
N MET A 148 -4.26 14.55 1.25
CA MET A 148 -4.25 14.33 2.70
C MET A 148 -4.47 12.85 3.04
N MET A 149 -5.22 12.11 2.21
CA MET A 149 -5.49 10.69 2.42
C MET A 149 -4.26 9.79 2.16
N MET A 150 -3.20 10.32 1.54
CA MET A 150 -1.90 9.64 1.47
C MET A 150 -1.33 9.36 2.85
N SER A 151 -1.73 10.13 3.87
CA SER A 151 -1.34 9.91 5.26
C SER A 151 -1.73 8.52 5.76
N ILE A 152 -2.84 7.96 5.29
CA ILE A 152 -3.28 6.61 5.69
C ILE A 152 -2.24 5.59 5.23
N THR A 153 -1.91 5.58 3.94
CA THR A 153 -0.89 4.69 3.38
C THR A 153 0.48 4.91 4.00
N LEU A 154 0.87 6.18 4.21
CA LEU A 154 2.12 6.55 4.86
C LEU A 154 2.22 5.97 6.27
N VAL A 155 1.20 6.20 7.09
CA VAL A 155 1.15 5.73 8.49
C VAL A 155 1.18 4.21 8.50
N SER A 156 0.39 3.53 7.66
CA SER A 156 0.41 2.07 7.56
C SER A 156 1.81 1.54 7.24
N ILE A 157 2.48 2.04 6.20
CA ILE A 157 3.82 1.58 5.82
C ILE A 157 4.83 1.81 6.95
N VAL A 158 4.85 3.02 7.51
CA VAL A 158 5.82 3.37 8.57
C VAL A 158 5.59 2.52 9.81
N THR A 159 4.36 2.44 10.30
CA THR A 159 4.07 1.75 11.57
C THR A 159 4.13 0.24 11.44
N LEU A 160 3.74 -0.37 10.30
CA LEU A 160 3.98 -1.79 10.05
C LEU A 160 5.48 -2.12 10.01
N THR A 161 6.29 -1.27 9.39
CA THR A 161 7.77 -1.44 9.39
C THR A 161 8.33 -1.40 10.81
N LEU A 162 7.87 -0.46 11.63
CA LEU A 162 8.30 -0.32 13.02
C LEU A 162 7.83 -1.49 13.89
N LEU A 163 6.57 -1.93 13.74
CA LEU A 163 6.03 -3.08 14.46
C LEU A 163 6.76 -4.36 14.10
N PHE A 164 7.01 -4.60 12.82
CA PHE A 164 7.79 -5.74 12.37
C PHE A 164 9.19 -5.75 13.02
N ALA A 165 9.88 -4.61 13.03
CA ALA A 165 11.19 -4.52 13.66
C ALA A 165 11.14 -4.73 15.18
N GLY A 166 10.14 -4.15 15.84
CA GLY A 166 9.92 -4.26 17.29
C GLY A 166 9.61 -5.69 17.72
N ASP A 167 8.63 -6.33 17.09
CA ASP A 167 8.20 -7.72 17.37
C ASP A 167 9.36 -8.72 17.25
N ASN A 168 10.25 -8.49 16.30
CA ASN A 168 11.38 -9.38 16.03
C ASN A 168 12.67 -8.96 16.75
N ASN A 169 12.64 -7.90 17.58
CA ASN A 169 13.81 -7.34 18.26
C ASN A 169 14.97 -7.01 17.29
N ILE A 170 14.66 -6.48 16.11
CA ILE A 170 15.62 -6.18 15.06
C ILE A 170 15.99 -4.69 15.11
N PRO A 171 17.27 -4.31 15.28
CA PRO A 171 17.71 -2.94 15.08
C PRO A 171 17.51 -2.54 13.60
N LEU A 172 16.44 -1.79 13.31
CA LEU A 172 15.95 -1.57 11.94
C LEU A 172 17.02 -1.00 11.01
N ALA A 173 17.79 0.00 11.44
CA ALA A 173 18.86 0.59 10.65
C ALA A 173 19.96 -0.43 10.32
N THR A 174 20.40 -1.22 11.32
CA THR A 174 21.41 -2.26 11.12
C THR A 174 20.93 -3.31 10.13
N PHE A 175 19.67 -3.73 10.23
CA PHE A 175 19.09 -4.71 9.32
C PHE A 175 18.95 -4.17 7.90
N ALA A 176 18.38 -2.97 7.75
CA ALA A 176 18.17 -2.28 6.47
C ALA A 176 19.45 -2.16 5.65
N PHE A 177 20.58 -1.93 6.32
CA PHE A 177 21.89 -1.74 5.67
C PHE A 177 22.84 -2.95 5.78
N SER A 178 22.34 -4.10 6.24
CA SER A 178 23.17 -5.30 6.46
C SER A 178 23.60 -6.00 5.16
N ARG A 179 22.83 -5.85 4.07
CA ARG A 179 23.05 -6.50 2.77
C ARG A 179 22.70 -5.56 1.64
N ARG A 180 23.41 -5.66 0.51
CA ARG A 180 23.14 -4.83 -0.69
C ARG A 180 21.68 -4.89 -1.15
N ALA A 181 21.08 -6.08 -1.14
CA ALA A 181 19.66 -6.30 -1.45
C ALA A 181 18.74 -5.48 -0.54
N LEU A 182 18.89 -5.65 0.78
CA LEU A 182 18.12 -4.90 1.77
C LEU A 182 18.37 -3.40 1.69
N THR A 183 19.60 -2.98 1.40
CA THR A 183 19.93 -1.56 1.22
C THR A 183 19.15 -0.96 0.05
N ALA A 184 19.10 -1.65 -1.08
CA ALA A 184 18.35 -1.19 -2.25
C ALA A 184 16.84 -1.10 -1.96
N ILE A 185 16.27 -2.13 -1.34
CA ILE A 185 14.86 -2.15 -0.92
C ILE A 185 14.57 -1.04 0.10
N SER A 186 15.48 -0.81 1.04
CA SER A 186 15.35 0.23 2.08
C SER A 186 15.40 1.63 1.48
N LEU A 187 16.30 1.88 0.51
CA LEU A 187 16.33 3.14 -0.22
C LEU A 187 15.04 3.36 -1.02
N GLY A 188 14.49 2.31 -1.63
CA GLY A 188 13.18 2.35 -2.28
C GLY A 188 12.04 2.70 -1.31
N HIS A 189 12.04 2.11 -0.11
CA HIS A 189 11.08 2.47 0.95
C HIS A 189 11.19 3.94 1.35
N VAL A 190 12.41 4.46 1.52
CA VAL A 190 12.64 5.88 1.84
C VAL A 190 12.04 6.77 0.74
N VAL A 191 12.27 6.45 -0.54
CA VAL A 191 11.67 7.19 -1.67
C VAL A 191 10.14 7.16 -1.61
N LEU A 192 9.54 6.00 -1.37
CA LEU A 192 8.08 5.85 -1.26
C LEU A 192 7.51 6.66 -0.09
N VAL A 193 8.11 6.55 1.10
CA VAL A 193 7.72 7.27 2.32
C VAL A 193 7.84 8.77 2.13
N LEU A 194 8.94 9.26 1.55
CA LEU A 194 9.11 10.69 1.26
C LEU A 194 8.06 11.19 0.27
N THR A 195 7.74 10.41 -0.76
CA THR A 195 6.72 10.78 -1.76
C THR A 195 5.34 10.87 -1.13
N LEU A 196 4.96 9.89 -0.32
CA LEU A 196 3.70 9.90 0.44
C LEU A 196 3.65 11.04 1.47
N GLY A 197 4.78 11.32 2.14
CA GLY A 197 4.92 12.43 3.07
C GLY A 197 4.74 13.79 2.39
N LEU A 198 5.34 13.99 1.21
CA LEU A 198 5.14 15.18 0.40
C LEU A 198 3.67 15.34 0.00
N GLY A 199 3.02 14.28 -0.51
CA GLY A 199 1.59 14.31 -0.82
C GLY A 199 0.75 14.69 0.41
N THR A 200 1.03 14.08 1.56
CA THR A 200 0.36 14.40 2.82
C THR A 200 0.50 15.88 3.20
N ILE A 201 1.72 16.44 3.13
CA ILE A 201 1.98 17.86 3.44
C ILE A 201 1.21 18.77 2.50
N GLN A 202 1.18 18.46 1.20
CA GLN A 202 0.43 19.26 0.23
C GLN A 202 -1.08 19.20 0.47
N GLY A 203 -1.60 18.04 0.89
CA GLY A 203 -2.99 17.89 1.31
C GLY A 203 -3.34 18.75 2.53
N ILE A 204 -2.49 18.73 3.55
CA ILE A 204 -2.65 19.58 4.74
C ILE A 204 -2.63 21.06 4.36
N ARG A 205 -1.68 21.48 3.51
CA ARG A 205 -1.61 22.87 3.01
C ARG A 205 -2.90 23.28 2.30
N SER A 206 -3.41 22.42 1.42
CA SER A 206 -4.67 22.65 0.70
C SER A 206 -5.86 22.82 1.65
N TYR A 207 -5.92 22.00 2.70
CA TYR A 207 -6.98 22.07 3.70
C TYR A 207 -6.93 23.37 4.50
N LEU A 208 -5.74 23.74 4.98
CA LEU A 208 -5.53 24.96 5.75
C LEU A 208 -5.81 26.22 4.93
N SER A 209 -5.39 26.28 3.66
CA SER A 209 -5.66 27.44 2.81
C SER A 209 -7.16 27.69 2.62
N LYS A 210 -7.96 26.63 2.54
CA LYS A 210 -9.42 26.74 2.42
C LYS A 210 -10.06 27.28 3.69
N GLN A 211 -9.63 26.80 4.86
CA GLN A 211 -10.10 27.34 6.14
C GLN A 211 -9.78 28.85 6.28
N SER A 212 -8.58 29.27 5.90
CA SER A 212 -8.21 30.69 5.94
C SER A 212 -9.05 31.56 5.00
N SER A 213 -9.51 31.01 3.87
CA SER A 213 -10.35 31.73 2.89
C SER A 213 -11.84 31.78 3.25
N ALA A 214 -12.31 30.94 4.19
CA ALA A 214 -13.74 30.83 4.50
C ALA A 214 -14.32 32.00 5.32
N GLY A 215 -13.48 32.89 5.86
CA GLY A 215 -13.90 34.03 6.69
C GLY A 215 -14.59 33.62 8.01
N PRO A 216 -14.68 34.52 9.01
CA PRO A 216 -15.49 34.24 10.19
C PRO A 216 -16.97 34.13 9.79
N PRO A 217 -17.76 33.22 10.40
CA PRO A 217 -19.19 33.15 10.13
C PRO A 217 -19.82 34.51 10.39
N SER A 218 -20.58 35.03 9.43
CA SER A 218 -21.32 36.28 9.57
C SER A 218 -22.23 36.15 10.78
N VAL A 219 -21.91 36.87 11.86
CA VAL A 219 -22.80 37.00 13.01
C VAL A 219 -24.04 37.73 12.51
N ASN A 220 -25.09 36.98 12.22
CA ASN A 220 -26.41 37.54 11.98
C ASN A 220 -26.81 38.29 13.24
N LYS A 221 -26.67 39.62 13.22
CA LYS A 221 -27.28 40.50 14.19
C LYS A 221 -28.78 40.44 13.96
N ALA A 222 -29.45 39.55 14.71
CA ALA A 222 -30.89 39.65 14.89
C ALA A 222 -31.17 40.96 15.64
N LEU A 223 -31.80 41.91 14.94
CA LEU A 223 -32.50 43.07 15.50
C LEU A 223 -33.99 42.83 15.29
#